data_AF-A0A2A4Z4P3-F1
#
_entry.id   AF-A0A2A4Z4P3-F1
#
_cell.length_a   1.000
_cell.length_b   1.000
_cell.length_c   1.000
_cell.angle_alpha   90.00
_cell.angle_beta   90.00
_cell.angle_gamma   90.00
#
_symmetry.space_group_name_H-M   'P 1'
#
loop_
_entity.id
_entity.type
_entity.pdbx_description
1 polymer ?
#
loop_
_entity_poly.entity_id
_entity_poly.type
_entity_poly.pdbx_seq_one_letter_code
_entity_poly.pdbx_strand_id
1 'polypeptide(L)' 'MEQQGKVIWLTGLSGAGKTTLALALEKALLPKGHFIKTLDGDILRNGIKK' A
#
# COMPACT_ATOMS: atom_id res chain seq x y z
N MET A 1 -1.44 -18.28 11.09
CA MET A 1 -1.05 -17.81 9.75
C MET A 1 0.39 -17.33 9.85
N GLU A 2 1.35 -18.05 9.26
CA GLU A 2 2.73 -17.57 9.15
C GLU A 2 2.87 -16.77 7.85
N GLN A 3 2.49 -15.49 7.88
CA GLN A 3 2.69 -14.60 6.74
C GLN A 3 4.11 -13.99 6.80
N GLN A 4 4.91 -14.22 5.76
CA GLN A 4 6.17 -13.49 5.57
C GLN A 4 5.87 -12.09 5.04
N GLY A 5 6.20 -11.07 5.84
CA GLY A 5 6.04 -9.67 5.46
C GLY A 5 6.91 -9.32 4.24
N LYS A 6 6.34 -8.55 3.30
CA LYS A 6 7.05 -7.99 2.15
C LYS A 6 6.69 -6.52 1.98
N VAL A 7 7.63 -5.73 1.46
CA VAL A 7 7.42 -4.33 1.12
C VAL A 7 7.45 -4.19 -0.39
N ILE A 8 6.40 -3.60 -0.97
CA ILE A 8 6.33 -3.25 -2.39
C ILE A 8 6.39 -1.73 -2.48
N TRP A 9 7.48 -1.22 -3.04
CA TRP A 9 7.72 0.21 -3.14
C TRP A 9 7.36 0.73 -4.53
N LEU A 10 6.20 1.38 -4.65
CA LEU A 10 5.74 1.98 -5.91
C LEU A 10 6.33 3.39 -6.06
N THR A 11 7.14 3.60 -7.11
CA THR A 11 7.67 4.92 -7.47
C THR A 11 7.11 5.41 -8.80
N GLY A 12 7.26 6.72 -9.07
CA GLY A 12 6.80 7.35 -10.31
C GLY A 12 6.32 8.77 -10.10
N LEU A 13 6.19 9.52 -11.19
CA LEU A 13 5.71 10.90 -11.19
C LEU A 13 4.32 11.06 -10.56
N SER A 14 3.95 12.29 -10.17
CA SER A 14 2.58 12.60 -9.76
C SER A 14 1.61 12.22 -10.89
N GLY A 15 0.49 11.58 -10.56
CA GLY A 15 -0.46 11.07 -11.56
C GLY A 15 -0.06 9.77 -12.28
N ALA A 16 1.12 9.19 -12.04
CA ALA A 16 1.55 7.93 -12.68
C ALA A 16 0.77 6.67 -12.25
N GLY A 17 -0.29 6.81 -11.44
CA GLY A 17 -1.15 5.69 -11.05
C GLY A 17 -0.69 4.85 -9.85
N LYS A 18 0.29 5.31 -9.06
CA LYS A 18 0.81 4.60 -7.86
C LYS A 18 -0.30 4.19 -6.89
N THR A 19 -1.16 5.14 -6.49
CA THR A 19 -2.27 4.90 -5.57
C THR A 19 -3.30 3.95 -6.19
N THR A 20 -3.60 4.09 -7.49
CA THR A 20 -4.49 3.18 -8.22
C THR A 20 -3.99 1.74 -8.18
N LEU A 21 -2.69 1.53 -8.40
CA LEU A 21 -2.08 0.20 -8.38
C LEU A 21 -2.03 -0.39 -6.97
N ALA A 22 -1.71 0.41 -5.94
CA ALA A 22 -1.72 -0.03 -4.55
C ALA A 22 -3.11 -0.54 -4.11
N LEU A 23 -4.17 0.20 -4.45
CA LEU A 23 -5.56 -0.20 -4.14
C LEU A 23 -5.98 -1.46 -4.92
N ALA A 24 -5.58 -1.59 -6.17
CA ALA A 24 -5.86 -2.79 -6.97
C ALA A 24 -5.16 -4.02 -6.38
N LEU A 25 -3.91 -3.87 -5.93
CA LEU A 25 -3.14 -4.93 -5.28
C LEU A 25 -3.78 -5.37 -3.97
N GLU A 26 -4.20 -4.43 -3.12
CA GLU A 26 -4.91 -4.70 -1.88
C GLU A 26 -6.21 -5.48 -2.13
N LYS A 27 -7.03 -5.04 -3.09
CA LYS A 27 -8.26 -5.74 -3.50
C LYS A 27 -8.01 -7.16 -4.02
N ALA A 28 -6.87 -7.41 -4.67
CA ALA A 28 -6.54 -8.72 -5.21
C ALA A 28 -6.02 -9.71 -4.16
N LEU A 29 -5.44 -9.22 -3.07
CA LEU A 29 -4.75 -10.04 -2.08
C LEU A 29 -5.53 -10.21 -0.77
N LEU A 30 -6.38 -9.25 -0.40
CA LEU A 30 -7.27 -9.37 0.76
C LEU A 30 -8.15 -10.64 0.70
N PRO A 31 -8.84 -10.97 -0.42
CA PRO A 31 -9.66 -12.18 -0.51
C PRO A 31 -8.86 -13.48 -0.43
N LYS A 32 -7.54 -13.42 -0.65
CA LYS A 32 -6.62 -14.57 -0.54
C LYS A 32 -6.12 -14.77 0.89
N GLY A 33 -6.62 -14.00 1.85
CA GLY A 33 -6.24 -14.08 3.26
C GLY A 33 -4.91 -13.41 3.60
N HIS A 34 -4.37 -12.57 2.70
CA HIS A 34 -3.16 -11.80 2.99
C HIS A 34 -3.49 -10.52 3.74
N PHE A 35 -2.79 -10.30 4.87
CA PHE A 35 -2.81 -9.01 5.55
C PHE A 35 -2.01 -7.99 4.73
N ILE A 36 -2.65 -6.86 4.40
CA ILE A 36 -2.05 -5.77 3.62
C ILE A 36 -2.32 -4.45 4.29
N LYS A 37 -1.34 -3.55 4.18
CA LYS A 37 -1.50 -2.15 4.52
C LYS A 37 -0.85 -1.28 3.45
N THR A 38 -1.64 -0.39 2.86
CA THR A 38 -1.12 0.66 1.98
C THR A 38 -0.60 1.83 2.82
N LEU A 39 0.62 2.27 2.54
CA LEU A 39 1.22 3.47 3.12
C LEU A 39 1.36 4.53 2.02
N ASP A 40 0.59 5.61 2.12
CA ASP A 40 0.65 6.74 1.20
C ASP A 40 1.31 7.93 1.92
N GLY A 41 2.14 8.69 1.21
CA GLY A 41 2.79 9.89 1.74
C GLY A 41 1.78 10.93 2.26
N ASP A 42 0.58 10.98 1.69
CA ASP A 42 -0.51 11.84 2.20
C ASP A 42 -1.05 11.35 3.55
N ILE A 43 -1.16 10.04 3.74
CA ILE A 43 -1.62 9.41 4.99
C ILE A 43 -0.54 9.55 6.08
N LEU A 44 0.72 9.30 5.73
CA LEU A 44 1.85 9.38 6.65
C LEU A 44 2.11 10.82 7.12
N ARG A 45 1.94 11.83 6.24
CA ARG A 45 2.10 13.25 6.60
C ARG A 45 1.11 13.75 7.64
N ASN A 46 -0.06 13.13 7.74
CA ASN A 46 -1.06 13.48 8.75
C ASN A 46 -0.87 12.68 10.06
N GLY A 47 -0.30 11.48 9.99
CA GLY A 47 -0.15 10.58 11.15
C GLY A 47 1.17 10.69 11.92
N ILE A 48 2.27 11.09 11.29
CA ILE A 48 3.61 11.14 11.90
C ILE A 48 3.97 12.55 12.40
N LYS A 49 3.14 13.56 12.12
CA LYS A 49 3.27 14.90 12.73
C LYS A 49 2.78 14.87 14.19
N LYS A 50 3.56 14.27 15.09
CA LYS A 50 3.50 14.56 16.52
C LYS A 50 4.84 14.28 17.18
#